data_AF-A0A1F2X0F3-F1
#
_entry.id   AF-A0A1F2X0F3-F1
#
_cell.length_a   1.000
_cell.length_b   1.000
_cell.length_c   1.000
_cell.angle_alpha   90.00
_cell.angle_beta   90.00
_cell.angle_gamma   90.00
#
_symmetry.space_group_name_H-M   'P 1'
#
loop_
_entity.id
_entity.type
_entity.pdbx_description
1 polymer ?
#
loop_
_entity_poly.entity_id
_entity_poly.type
_entity_poly.pdbx_seq_one_letter_code
_entity_poly.pdbx_strand_id
1 'polypeptide(L)'
;MKHGGQGDDVPLSEHPWVKRRMAYLADKEAAQQELDDKLLRETHAHNLKMNANLRREYGDKAGEFTCPPQCPICHPPAILPEVKRSLDIRDLRAGVSKHATPGKRGTCKQCGKKCSNRRWVYCSTECKVAARKERNLRSCEWCSGSLPEGSRKDKKYCSAKCSVAAYRKRKRDTART
;
A
#
# COMPACT_ATOMS: atom_id res chain seq x y z
N MET A 1 50.53 -40.82 -34.97
CA MET A 1 50.71 -40.60 -33.53
C MET A 1 49.35 -40.26 -32.94
N LYS A 2 48.76 -41.15 -32.12
CA LYS A 2 47.43 -40.96 -31.51
C LYS A 2 47.65 -40.44 -30.08
N HIS A 3 47.36 -39.15 -29.83
CA HIS A 3 47.28 -38.63 -28.48
C HIS A 3 45.87 -38.91 -27.93
N GLY A 4 45.68 -40.11 -27.38
CA GLY A 4 44.50 -40.45 -26.60
C GLY A 4 44.68 -39.96 -25.16
N GLY A 5 44.41 -38.67 -24.92
CA GLY A 5 44.27 -38.16 -23.57
C GLY A 5 42.85 -38.41 -23.10
N GLN A 6 42.63 -39.47 -22.32
CA GLN A 6 41.46 -39.57 -21.45
C GLN A 6 41.62 -38.47 -20.40
N GLY A 7 41.05 -37.30 -20.69
CA GLY A 7 40.85 -36.29 -19.66
C GLY A 7 39.82 -36.83 -18.70
N ASP A 8 40.23 -37.07 -17.45
CA ASP A 8 39.29 -37.32 -16.37
C ASP A 8 38.44 -36.06 -16.20
N ASP A 9 37.27 -36.06 -16.83
CA ASP A 9 36.27 -35.01 -16.71
C ASP A 9 35.75 -35.02 -15.27
N VAL A 10 36.43 -34.26 -14.39
CA VAL A 10 35.98 -34.03 -13.03
C VAL A 10 34.58 -33.39 -13.09
N PRO A 11 33.55 -33.99 -12.45
CA PRO A 11 32.21 -33.44 -12.46
C PRO A 11 32.23 -31.99 -11.96
N LEU A 12 31.47 -31.12 -12.62
CA LEU A 12 31.44 -29.69 -12.28
C LEU A 12 31.07 -29.44 -10.80
N SER A 13 30.29 -30.33 -10.20
CA SER A 13 29.94 -30.33 -8.77
C SER A 13 31.13 -30.47 -7.83
N GLU A 14 32.21 -31.13 -8.27
CA GLU A 14 33.40 -31.36 -7.47
C GLU A 14 34.41 -30.22 -7.57
N HIS A 15 34.25 -29.33 -8.54
CA HIS A 15 35.18 -28.24 -8.77
C HIS A 15 35.24 -27.28 -7.55
N PRO A 16 36.43 -26.94 -7.02
CA PRO A 16 36.56 -26.14 -5.79
C PRO A 16 35.84 -24.78 -5.78
N TRP A 17 35.66 -24.13 -6.95
CA TRP A 17 34.91 -22.88 -7.01
C TRP A 17 33.39 -23.10 -6.88
N VAL A 18 32.86 -24.24 -7.34
CA VAL A 18 31.44 -24.60 -7.16
C VAL A 18 31.17 -24.88 -5.68
N LYS A 19 32.03 -25.67 -5.02
CA LYS A 19 31.91 -25.91 -3.57
C LYS A 19 31.93 -24.62 -2.75
N ARG A 20 32.85 -23.70 -3.05
CA ARG A 20 32.89 -22.37 -2.40
C ARG A 20 31.65 -21.53 -2.67
N ARG A 21 31.13 -21.55 -3.90
CA ARG A 21 29.89 -20.84 -4.25
C ARG A 21 28.68 -21.40 -3.50
N MET A 22 28.57 -22.72 -3.38
CA MET A 22 27.48 -23.37 -2.65
C MET A 22 27.56 -23.06 -1.14
N ALA A 23 28.75 -23.11 -0.54
CA ALA A 23 28.94 -22.70 0.85
C ALA A 23 28.52 -21.24 1.09
N TYR A 24 28.94 -20.31 0.22
CA TYR A 24 28.51 -18.91 0.32
C TYR A 24 26.99 -18.72 0.22
N LEU A 25 26.32 -19.48 -0.65
CA LEU A 25 24.86 -19.43 -0.77
C LEU A 25 24.17 -19.97 0.48
N ALA A 26 24.68 -21.07 1.04
CA ALA A 26 24.18 -21.63 2.30
C ALA A 26 24.35 -20.65 3.47
N ASP A 27 25.50 -19.99 3.59
CA ASP A 27 25.73 -18.96 4.61
C ASP A 27 24.77 -17.77 4.47
N LYS A 28 24.51 -17.36 3.22
CA LYS A 28 23.56 -16.28 2.92
C LYS A 28 22.12 -16.67 3.25
N GLU A 29 21.73 -17.91 2.96
CA GLU A 29 20.41 -18.45 3.30
C GLU A 29 20.24 -18.56 4.81
N ALA A 30 21.25 -19.02 5.54
CA ALA A 30 21.24 -19.06 7.00
C ALA A 30 21.11 -17.65 7.61
N ALA A 31 21.83 -16.66 7.09
CA ALA A 31 21.71 -15.28 7.54
C ALA A 31 20.31 -14.69 7.26
N GLN A 32 19.69 -15.06 6.15
CA GLN A 32 18.32 -14.65 5.84
C GLN A 32 17.31 -15.30 6.81
N GLN A 33 17.47 -16.59 7.09
CA GLN A 33 16.63 -17.30 8.05
C GLN A 33 16.71 -16.66 9.45
N GLU A 34 17.90 -16.25 9.90
CA GLU A 34 18.08 -15.56 11.18
C GLU A 34 17.33 -14.22 11.24
N LEU A 35 17.35 -13.45 10.15
CA LEU A 35 16.59 -12.21 10.03
C LEU A 35 15.07 -12.44 10.09
N ASP A 36 14.58 -13.47 9.39
CA ASP A 36 13.16 -13.81 9.37
C ASP A 36 12.68 -14.28 10.76
N ASP A 37 13.48 -15.11 11.45
CA ASP A 37 13.20 -15.55 12.83
C ASP A 37 13.21 -14.38 13.83
N LYS A 38 14.07 -13.38 13.61
CA LYS A 38 14.08 -12.15 14.41
C LYS A 38 12.80 -11.33 14.18
N LEU A 39 12.39 -11.14 12.93
CA LEU A 39 11.16 -10.43 12.58
C LEU A 39 9.92 -11.11 13.15
N LEU A 40 9.88 -12.45 13.13
CA LEU A 40 8.79 -13.24 13.71
C LEU A 40 8.69 -13.03 15.22
N ARG A 41 9.83 -13.04 15.93
CA ARG A 41 9.89 -12.77 17.38
C ARG A 41 9.43 -11.36 17.73
N GLU A 42 9.86 -10.35 16.98
CA GLU A 42 9.45 -8.95 17.20
C GLU A 42 7.95 -8.75 16.95
N THR A 43 7.42 -9.35 15.88
CA THR A 43 5.99 -9.31 15.55
C THR A 43 5.15 -9.99 16.63
N HIS A 44 5.57 -11.16 17.11
CA HIS A 44 4.91 -11.87 18.20
C HIS A 44 4.92 -11.04 19.49
N ALA A 45 6.06 -10.45 19.86
CA ALA A 45 6.17 -9.59 21.02
C ALA A 45 5.27 -8.34 20.91
N HIS A 46 5.18 -7.73 19.72
CA HIS A 46 4.28 -6.62 19.46
C HIS A 46 2.81 -7.03 19.64
N ASN A 47 2.41 -8.18 19.10
CA ASN A 47 1.04 -8.71 19.24
C ASN A 47 0.68 -9.01 20.69
N LEU A 48 1.60 -9.59 21.47
CA LEU A 48 1.39 -9.79 22.91
C LEU A 48 1.22 -8.46 23.65
N LYS A 49 2.01 -7.43 23.32
CA LYS A 49 1.86 -6.07 23.90
C LYS A 49 0.51 -5.44 23.54
N MET A 50 0.09 -5.55 22.28
CA MET A 50 -1.24 -5.09 21.84
C MET A 50 -2.36 -5.80 22.59
N ASN A 51 -2.30 -7.13 22.71
CA ASN A 51 -3.29 -7.90 23.46
C ASN A 51 -3.31 -7.54 24.95
N ALA A 52 -2.14 -7.30 25.56
CA ALA A 52 -2.05 -6.85 26.95
C ALA A 52 -2.63 -5.43 27.13
N ASN A 53 -2.42 -4.52 26.17
CA ASN A 53 -3.04 -3.20 26.18
C ASN A 53 -4.56 -3.29 26.07
N LEU A 54 -5.07 -4.08 25.13
CA LEU A 54 -6.52 -4.32 25.00
C LEU A 54 -7.10 -4.93 26.28
N ARG A 55 -6.42 -5.87 26.92
CA ARG A 55 -6.85 -6.41 28.22
C ARG A 55 -6.82 -5.36 29.33
N ARG A 56 -5.88 -4.42 29.33
CA ARG A 56 -5.87 -3.32 30.31
C ARG A 56 -6.98 -2.30 30.07
N GLU A 57 -7.26 -1.97 28.81
CA GLU A 57 -8.29 -0.99 28.45
C GLU A 57 -9.72 -1.56 28.59
N TYR A 58 -9.89 -2.86 28.33
CA TYR A 58 -11.21 -3.49 28.20
C TYR A 58 -11.45 -4.70 29.11
N GLY A 59 -10.41 -5.24 29.78
CA GLY A 59 -10.49 -6.50 30.54
C GLY A 59 -11.34 -6.43 31.80
N ASP A 60 -11.40 -5.28 32.49
CA ASP A 60 -12.33 -5.11 33.63
C ASP A 60 -13.79 -5.05 33.18
N LYS A 61 -14.06 -4.86 31.88
CA LYS A 61 -15.40 -4.91 31.28
C LYS A 61 -15.73 -6.27 30.65
N ALA A 62 -14.81 -7.24 30.71
CA ALA A 62 -15.01 -8.55 30.08
C ALA A 62 -16.12 -9.39 30.75
N GLY A 63 -16.51 -9.06 31.99
CA GLY A 63 -17.68 -9.65 32.66
C GLY A 63 -19.03 -9.13 32.17
N GLU A 64 -19.07 -8.01 31.45
CA GLU A 64 -20.30 -7.33 31.04
C GLU A 64 -20.41 -7.13 29.52
N PHE A 65 -19.44 -7.64 28.76
CA PHE A 65 -19.60 -7.85 27.32
C PHE A 65 -20.43 -9.10 27.07
N THR A 66 -21.70 -9.05 27.48
CA THR A 66 -22.70 -9.91 26.87
C THR A 66 -22.68 -9.60 25.38
N CYS A 67 -22.50 -10.64 24.57
CA CYS A 67 -22.57 -10.52 23.11
C CYS A 67 -23.88 -9.75 22.80
N PRO A 68 -23.83 -8.58 22.14
CA PRO A 68 -25.04 -7.83 21.87
C PRO A 68 -26.00 -8.76 21.14
N PRO A 69 -27.31 -8.75 21.45
CA PRO A 69 -28.28 -9.76 20.97
C PRO A 69 -28.47 -9.80 19.44
N GLN A 70 -27.66 -9.06 18.69
CA GLN A 70 -27.63 -8.97 17.22
C GLN A 70 -26.25 -9.25 16.62
N CYS A 71 -25.31 -9.85 17.36
CA CYS A 71 -24.01 -10.24 16.80
C CYS A 71 -24.20 -11.32 15.73
N PRO A 72 -23.93 -11.06 14.44
CA PRO A 72 -24.20 -12.02 13.36
C PRO A 72 -23.28 -13.26 13.41
N ILE A 73 -22.21 -13.21 14.20
CA ILE A 73 -21.26 -14.32 14.39
C ILE A 73 -21.79 -15.32 15.41
N CYS A 74 -22.43 -14.84 16.48
CA CYS A 74 -22.93 -15.68 17.58
C CYS A 74 -24.45 -15.93 17.49
N HIS A 75 -25.17 -15.06 16.79
CA HIS A 75 -26.61 -15.08 16.55
C HIS A 75 -26.84 -14.82 15.06
N PRO A 76 -26.67 -15.83 14.18
CA PRO A 76 -27.01 -15.67 12.79
C PRO A 76 -28.47 -15.21 12.71
N PRO A 77 -28.77 -14.09 12.02
CA PRO A 77 -30.11 -13.52 12.02
C PRO A 77 -31.06 -14.54 11.42
N ALA A 78 -32.01 -15.02 12.23
CA ALA A 78 -33.23 -15.60 11.68
C ALA A 78 -33.77 -14.56 10.69
N ILE A 79 -33.99 -15.00 9.45
CA ILE A 79 -34.44 -14.19 8.33
C ILE A 79 -35.69 -13.43 8.77
N LEU A 80 -35.54 -12.16 9.15
CA LEU A 80 -36.67 -11.30 9.50
C LEU A 80 -36.98 -10.38 8.31
N PRO A 81 -38.26 -10.24 7.95
CA PRO A 81 -38.70 -9.45 6.81
C PRO A 81 -38.48 -7.94 7.05
N GLU A 82 -38.30 -7.21 5.95
CA GLU A 82 -38.06 -5.76 5.87
C GLU A 82 -38.97 -4.95 6.80
N VAL A 83 -38.41 -4.40 7.88
CA VAL A 83 -39.07 -3.34 8.65
C VAL A 83 -38.39 -2.00 8.34
N LYS A 84 -39.08 -1.19 7.54
CA LYS A 84 -38.77 0.22 7.29
C LYS A 84 -38.77 0.99 8.62
N ARG A 85 -37.60 1.41 9.11
CA ARG A 85 -37.48 2.35 10.24
C ARG A 85 -37.18 3.76 9.72
N SER A 86 -38.22 4.58 9.67
CA SER A 86 -38.14 6.04 9.69
C SER A 86 -37.73 6.49 11.10
N LEU A 87 -36.56 7.11 11.23
CA LEU A 87 -36.18 7.85 12.43
C LEU A 87 -35.83 9.28 12.04
N ASP A 88 -36.65 10.21 12.52
CA ASP A 88 -36.50 11.65 12.39
C ASP A 88 -35.35 12.16 13.27
N ILE A 89 -34.32 12.72 12.63
CA ILE A 89 -33.08 13.25 13.26
C ILE A 89 -33.24 14.76 13.54
N ARG A 90 -34.34 15.19 14.16
CA ARG A 90 -34.63 16.64 14.30
C ARG A 90 -34.26 17.30 15.64
N ASP A 91 -34.05 16.57 16.74
CA ASP A 91 -34.08 17.23 18.06
C ASP A 91 -32.78 17.28 18.88
N LEU A 92 -31.59 17.07 18.28
CA LEU A 92 -30.31 17.06 19.03
C LEU A 92 -29.29 18.16 18.67
N ARG A 93 -29.71 19.28 18.04
CA ARG A 93 -28.80 20.39 17.70
C ARG A 93 -29.31 21.77 18.11
N ALA A 94 -29.46 22.02 19.40
CA ALA A 94 -29.56 23.36 19.96
C ALA A 94 -28.37 23.60 20.89
N GLY A 95 -27.24 24.12 20.38
CA GLY A 95 -26.11 24.45 21.26
C GLY A 95 -24.75 24.79 20.64
N VAL A 96 -24.59 24.82 19.31
CA VAL A 96 -23.27 25.07 18.70
C VAL A 96 -23.16 26.49 18.12
N SER A 97 -22.46 27.34 18.86
CA SER A 97 -21.63 28.50 18.45
C SER A 97 -22.12 29.38 17.28
N LYS A 98 -22.57 30.60 17.60
CA LYS A 98 -23.13 31.63 16.69
C LYS A 98 -22.09 32.49 15.93
N HIS A 99 -20.82 32.07 15.83
CA HIS A 99 -19.76 32.92 15.20
C HIS A 99 -19.02 32.28 14.02
N ALA A 100 -19.65 31.37 13.27
CA ALA A 100 -19.12 30.96 11.97
C ALA A 100 -19.74 31.82 10.85
N THR A 101 -18.97 32.77 10.30
CA THR A 101 -19.39 33.49 9.09
C THR A 101 -19.70 32.47 7.97
N PRO A 102 -20.80 32.65 7.21
CA PRO A 102 -21.17 31.78 6.11
C PRO A 102 -20.27 32.01 4.89
N GLY A 103 -18.96 31.81 5.03
CA GLY A 103 -18.08 31.59 3.91
C GLY A 103 -18.60 30.51 2.94
N LYS A 104 -18.32 30.73 1.67
CA LYS A 104 -18.80 29.92 0.56
C LYS A 104 -18.40 28.45 0.77
N ARG A 105 -19.36 27.53 0.64
CA ARG A 105 -19.09 26.09 0.64
C ARG A 105 -18.19 25.77 -0.56
N GLY A 106 -17.02 25.16 -0.32
CA GLY A 106 -16.14 24.70 -1.39
C GLY A 106 -16.75 23.51 -2.13
N THR A 107 -16.48 23.40 -3.43
CA THR A 107 -16.84 22.24 -4.26
C THR A 107 -15.70 21.23 -4.28
N CYS A 108 -16.02 19.93 -4.19
CA CYS A 108 -15.04 18.86 -4.35
C CYS A 108 -14.40 18.95 -5.73
N LYS A 109 -13.07 18.97 -5.83
CA LYS A 109 -12.39 19.03 -7.13
C LYS A 109 -12.63 17.80 -8.00
N GLN A 110 -12.95 16.65 -7.40
CA GLN A 110 -13.13 15.41 -8.15
C GLN A 110 -14.56 15.23 -8.68
N CYS A 111 -15.57 15.50 -7.85
CA CYS A 111 -16.96 15.19 -8.19
C CYS A 111 -17.86 16.43 -8.33
N GLY A 112 -17.33 17.64 -8.12
CA GLY A 112 -18.06 18.91 -8.21
C GLY A 112 -19.07 19.16 -7.09
N LYS A 113 -19.38 18.17 -6.24
CA LYS A 113 -20.37 18.29 -5.16
C LYS A 113 -19.92 19.30 -4.09
N LYS A 114 -20.87 20.07 -3.55
CA LYS A 114 -20.63 21.01 -2.44
C LYS A 114 -20.29 20.23 -1.16
N CYS A 115 -19.11 20.49 -0.59
CA CYS A 115 -18.68 19.85 0.64
C CYS A 115 -19.18 20.61 1.87
N SER A 116 -19.53 19.89 2.93
CA SER A 116 -19.90 20.50 4.22
C SER A 116 -18.70 21.13 4.92
N ASN A 117 -17.49 20.62 4.66
CA ASN A 117 -16.27 21.08 5.30
C ASN A 117 -15.43 21.95 4.35
N ARG A 118 -15.24 23.23 4.69
CA ARG A 118 -14.46 24.18 3.87
C ARG A 118 -12.97 23.84 3.80
N ARG A 119 -12.46 23.05 4.74
CA ARG A 119 -11.02 22.74 4.82
C ARG A 119 -10.59 21.64 3.86
N TRP A 120 -11.53 20.85 3.33
CA TRP A 120 -11.21 19.66 2.53
C TRP A 120 -11.42 19.93 1.04
N VAL A 121 -10.38 19.66 0.24
CA VAL A 121 -10.42 19.76 -1.23
C VAL A 121 -11.25 18.64 -1.87
N TYR A 122 -11.50 17.55 -1.13
CA TYR A 122 -12.20 16.35 -1.58
C TYR A 122 -13.26 15.92 -0.56
N CYS A 123 -14.45 15.50 -1.02
CA CYS A 123 -15.58 15.17 -0.15
C CYS A 123 -15.46 13.81 0.56
N SER A 124 -14.61 12.92 0.07
CA SER A 124 -14.39 11.58 0.62
C SER A 124 -12.97 11.11 0.36
N THR A 125 -12.55 10.08 1.09
CA THR A 125 -11.28 9.37 0.84
C THR A 125 -11.25 8.80 -0.58
N GLU A 126 -12.39 8.28 -1.07
CA GLU A 126 -12.53 7.79 -2.44
C GLU A 126 -12.28 8.88 -3.48
N CYS A 127 -12.88 10.07 -3.32
CA CYS A 127 -12.64 11.19 -4.23
C CYS A 127 -11.17 11.65 -4.20
N LYS A 128 -10.50 11.55 -3.04
CA LYS A 128 -9.06 11.85 -2.92
C LYS A 128 -8.20 10.80 -3.64
N VAL A 129 -8.56 9.52 -3.54
CA VAL A 129 -7.87 8.42 -4.23
C VAL A 129 -8.10 8.52 -5.73
N ALA A 130 -9.33 8.75 -6.20
CA ALA A 130 -9.65 8.98 -7.61
C ALA A 130 -8.86 10.16 -8.19
N ALA A 131 -8.82 11.29 -7.48
CA ALA A 131 -8.02 12.46 -7.88
C ALA A 131 -6.50 12.20 -7.89
N ARG A 132 -6.01 11.25 -7.10
CA ARG A 132 -4.60 10.80 -7.17
C ARG A 132 -4.40 9.91 -8.38
N LYS A 133 -5.30 8.96 -8.64
CA LYS A 133 -5.27 8.07 -9.81
C LYS A 133 -5.28 8.87 -11.11
N GLU A 134 -6.13 9.89 -11.21
CA GLU A 134 -6.20 10.76 -12.39
C GLU A 134 -4.91 11.59 -12.59
N ARG A 135 -4.34 12.14 -11.51
CA ARG A 135 -3.00 12.79 -11.58
C ARG A 135 -1.87 11.83 -11.92
N ASN A 136 -2.06 10.53 -11.70
CA ASN A 136 -1.12 9.48 -12.05
C ASN A 136 -1.27 9.00 -13.51
N LEU A 137 -2.26 9.48 -14.26
CA LEU A 137 -2.40 9.21 -15.71
C LEU A 137 -1.40 9.98 -16.59
N ARG A 138 -0.30 10.48 -16.02
CA ARG A 138 0.75 11.11 -16.82
C ARG A 138 1.40 10.06 -17.72
N SER A 139 1.56 10.40 -18.99
CA SER A 139 2.22 9.55 -19.99
C SER A 139 3.71 9.90 -20.11
N CYS A 140 4.51 8.88 -20.45
CA CYS A 140 5.92 9.01 -20.75
C CYS A 140 6.12 9.84 -22.02
N GLU A 141 6.94 10.88 -21.98
CA GLU A 141 7.22 11.72 -23.18
C GLU A 141 7.92 10.93 -24.32
N TRP A 142 8.54 9.78 -24.03
CA TRP A 142 9.27 8.99 -25.02
C TRP A 142 8.42 7.89 -25.68
N CYS A 143 7.70 7.10 -24.88
CA CYS A 143 6.98 5.91 -25.35
C CYS A 143 5.47 6.00 -25.16
N SER A 144 4.96 7.12 -24.66
CA SER A 144 3.54 7.34 -24.32
C SER A 144 2.95 6.41 -23.24
N GLY A 145 3.72 5.44 -22.73
CA GLY A 145 3.28 4.54 -21.65
C GLY A 145 3.05 5.24 -20.32
N SER A 146 2.17 4.70 -19.49
CA SER A 146 1.82 5.27 -18.18
C SER A 146 3.04 5.37 -17.25
N LEU A 147 3.16 6.48 -16.52
CA LEU A 147 4.15 6.63 -15.46
C LEU A 147 3.79 5.76 -14.24
N PRO A 148 4.77 5.16 -13.56
CA PRO A 148 4.50 4.32 -12.39
C PRO A 148 3.88 5.14 -11.25
N GLU A 149 2.94 4.52 -10.53
CA GLU A 149 2.23 5.15 -9.41
C GLU A 149 3.22 5.63 -8.34
N GLY A 150 2.97 6.82 -7.78
CA GLY A 150 3.87 7.45 -6.80
C GLY A 150 5.10 8.13 -7.41
N SER A 151 5.24 8.14 -8.73
CA SER A 151 6.28 8.93 -9.41
C SER A 151 6.15 10.42 -9.08
N ARG A 152 7.30 11.08 -8.85
CA ARG A 152 7.33 12.53 -8.60
C ARG A 152 6.69 13.32 -9.76
N LYS A 153 6.15 14.51 -9.45
CA LYS A 153 5.39 15.35 -10.42
C LYS A 153 6.23 15.82 -11.61
N ASP A 154 7.53 15.94 -11.42
CA ASP A 154 8.55 16.33 -12.40
C ASP A 154 9.10 15.16 -13.23
N LYS A 155 8.78 13.90 -12.87
CA LYS A 155 9.23 12.73 -13.63
C LYS A 155 8.50 12.66 -14.98
N LYS A 156 9.28 12.75 -16.07
CA LYS A 156 8.81 12.76 -17.47
C LYS A 156 8.82 11.41 -18.18
N TYR A 157 9.59 10.45 -17.67
CA TYR A 157 9.82 9.16 -18.33
C TYR A 157 9.45 7.98 -17.43
N CYS A 158 8.84 6.95 -18.00
CA CYS A 158 8.41 5.77 -17.23
C CYS A 158 9.60 4.96 -16.66
N SER A 159 10.74 4.95 -17.36
CA SER A 159 11.93 4.17 -17.00
C SER A 159 13.24 4.90 -17.33
N ALA A 160 14.34 4.43 -16.74
CA ALA A 160 15.68 4.92 -17.06
C ALA A 160 16.02 4.72 -18.55
N LYS A 161 15.58 3.61 -19.15
CA LYS A 161 15.76 3.32 -20.58
C LYS A 161 15.12 4.42 -21.45
N CYS A 162 13.88 4.80 -21.17
CA CYS A 162 13.19 5.88 -21.88
C CYS A 162 13.87 7.24 -21.68
N SER A 163 14.38 7.52 -20.48
CA SER A 163 15.14 8.74 -20.19
C SER A 163 16.41 8.82 -21.04
N VAL A 164 17.20 7.74 -21.10
CA VAL A 164 18.42 7.66 -21.91
C VAL A 164 18.11 7.78 -23.40
N ALA A 165 17.06 7.12 -23.89
CA ALA A 165 16.65 7.21 -25.29
C ALA A 165 16.23 8.65 -25.68
N ALA A 166 15.43 9.31 -24.85
CA ALA A 166 15.05 10.71 -25.04
C ALA A 166 16.26 11.65 -25.00
N TYR A 167 17.23 11.41 -24.11
CA TYR A 167 18.49 12.15 -24.07
C TYR A 167 19.32 11.97 -25.35
N ARG A 168 19.48 10.73 -25.82
CA ARG A 168 20.21 10.42 -27.07
C ARG A 168 19.54 11.04 -28.30
N LYS A 169 18.20 11.05 -28.35
CA LYS A 169 17.47 11.74 -29.43
C LYS A 169 17.79 13.24 -29.43
N ARG A 170 17.65 13.92 -28.29
CA ARG A 170 17.98 15.36 -28.17
C ARG A 170 19.40 15.68 -28.59
N LYS A 171 20.40 14.87 -28.17
CA LYS A 171 21.79 15.05 -28.62
C LYS A 171 21.96 14.94 -30.13
N ARG A 172 21.28 13.99 -30.79
CA ARG A 172 21.34 13.84 -32.25
C ARG A 172 20.67 15.02 -32.96
N ASP A 173 19.55 15.50 -32.43
CA ASP A 173 18.84 16.65 -33.00
C ASP A 173 19.69 17.93 -32.89
N THR A 174 20.36 18.16 -31.75
CA THR A 174 21.28 19.29 -31.56
C THR A 174 22.55 19.19 -32.40
N ALA A 175 23.02 17.99 -32.71
CA ALA A 175 24.19 17.81 -33.59
C ALA A 175 23.87 18.07 -35.08
N ARG A 176 22.59 18.15 -35.43
CA ARG A 176 22.13 18.38 -36.81
C ARG A 176 21.87 19.86 -37.10
N THR A 177 21.64 20.66 -36.07
CA THR A 177 21.54 22.13 -36.14
C THR A 177 22.91 22.76 -36.12
#